data_AF-K1T8I0-F1
#
_entry.id   AF-K1T8I0-F1
#
_cell.length_a   1.000
_cell.length_b   1.000
_cell.length_c   1.000
_cell.angle_alpha   90.00
_cell.angle_beta   90.00
_cell.angle_gamma   90.00
#
_symmetry.space_group_name_H-M   'P 1'
#
loop_
_entity.id
_entity.type
_entity.pdbx_description
1 polymer ?
#
loop_
_entity_poly.entity_id
_entity_poly.type
_entity_poly.pdbx_seq_one_letter_code
_entity_poly.pdbx_strand_id
1 'polypeptide(L)'
;MKEKNKEPLFHIVKRDALPWYKSLGIRFLAILLALILCGIITTITTGINPLQVYQSIVLGAFGSVRKTWVTFQNIAILLLIALALTPAFKMKFWNIGGEGQVLIGGLAAAACMICLGDKLPNAVVILCMIVASLAAGAI
;
A
#
# COMPACT_ATOMS: atom_id res chain seq x y z
N MET A 1 16.62 58.07 14.43
CA MET A 1 15.76 56.98 14.95
C MET A 1 15.57 55.97 13.82
N LYS A 2 15.86 54.69 14.06
CA LYS A 2 15.92 53.64 13.02
C LYS A 2 14.51 53.29 12.51
N GLU A 3 14.27 53.53 11.23
CA GLU A 3 13.11 53.08 10.47
C GLU A 3 13.00 51.55 10.53
N LYS A 4 11.90 51.05 11.11
CA LYS A 4 11.63 49.62 11.28
C LYS A 4 11.02 49.11 9.98
N ASN A 5 11.88 48.60 9.10
CA ASN A 5 11.49 48.02 7.81
C ASN A 5 10.46 46.90 8.05
N LYS A 6 9.21 47.11 7.63
CA LYS A 6 8.13 46.11 7.75
C LYS A 6 8.30 45.12 6.61
N GLU A 7 8.95 44.01 6.90
CA GLU A 7 9.00 42.87 5.99
C GLU A 7 7.57 42.32 5.79
N PRO A 8 7.13 41.97 4.57
CA PRO A 8 5.79 41.46 4.33
C PRO A 8 5.61 40.09 5.01
N LEU A 9 4.48 39.91 5.71
CA LEU A 9 4.14 38.68 6.47
C LEU A 9 4.17 37.40 5.63
N PHE A 10 4.05 37.50 4.32
CA PHE A 10 4.09 36.39 3.39
C PHE A 10 5.04 36.71 2.25
N HIS A 11 6.27 36.21 2.36
CA HIS A 11 7.24 36.20 1.27
C HIS A 11 7.18 34.83 0.57
N ILE A 12 6.26 34.71 -0.39
CA ILE A 12 6.07 33.47 -1.16
C ILE A 12 7.12 33.46 -2.28
N VAL A 13 8.20 32.70 -2.08
CA VAL A 13 9.25 32.48 -3.09
C VAL A 13 9.15 31.07 -3.62
N LYS A 14 9.42 30.88 -4.91
CA LYS A 14 9.57 29.56 -5.51
C LYS A 14 10.72 28.85 -4.80
N ARG A 15 10.39 27.81 -4.02
CA ARG A 15 11.36 27.10 -3.18
C ARG A 15 12.44 26.46 -4.06
N ASP A 16 13.67 26.95 -3.96
CA ASP A 16 14.84 26.29 -4.55
C ASP A 16 14.98 24.86 -4.01
N ALA A 17 15.60 23.98 -4.80
CA ALA A 17 15.74 22.57 -4.47
C ALA A 17 16.39 22.40 -3.09
N LEU A 18 15.60 21.95 -2.11
CA LEU A 18 16.09 21.67 -0.77
C LEU A 18 17.19 20.60 -0.87
N PRO A 19 18.35 20.78 -0.20
CA PRO A 19 19.36 19.74 -0.14
C PRO A 19 18.74 18.45 0.42
N TRP A 20 19.15 17.31 -0.12
CA TRP A 20 18.49 16.02 0.11
C TRP A 20 18.38 15.64 1.60
N TYR A 21 19.35 16.05 2.43
CA TYR A 21 19.31 15.87 3.89
C TYR A 21 18.13 16.60 4.54
N LYS A 22 17.85 17.85 4.12
CA LYS A 22 16.71 18.62 4.63
C LYS A 22 15.39 18.01 4.16
N SER A 23 15.33 17.54 2.90
CA SER A 23 14.14 16.82 2.41
C SER A 23 13.90 15.51 3.16
N LEU A 24 14.97 14.77 3.49
CA LEU A 24 14.86 13.52 4.24
C LEU A 24 14.41 13.78 5.69
N GLY A 25 14.98 14.80 6.34
CA GLY A 25 14.58 15.22 7.69
C GLY A 25 13.10 15.64 7.77
N ILE A 26 12.61 16.39 6.78
CA ILE A 26 11.18 16.76 6.70
C ILE A 26 10.31 15.52 6.56
N ARG A 27 10.66 14.56 5.69
CA ARG A 27 9.89 13.31 5.50
C ARG A 27 9.87 12.47 6.77
N PHE A 28 11.03 12.32 7.42
CA PHE A 28 11.13 11.56 8.66
C PHE A 28 10.29 12.19 9.77
N LEU A 29 10.39 13.51 9.94
CA LEU A 29 9.59 14.24 10.92
C LEU A 29 8.08 14.13 10.63
N ALA A 30 7.69 14.21 9.36
CA ALA A 30 6.30 14.04 8.95
C ALA A 30 5.77 12.63 9.29
N ILE A 31 6.54 11.58 9.02
CA ILE A 31 6.18 10.20 9.38
C ILE A 31 6.06 10.06 10.90
N LEU A 32 7.01 10.60 11.65
CA LEU A 32 7.00 10.53 13.12
C LEU A 32 5.79 11.25 13.72
N LEU A 33 5.47 12.44 13.22
CA LEU A 33 4.27 13.18 13.63
C LEU A 33 2.98 12.43 13.26
N ALA A 34 2.93 11.80 12.08
CA ALA A 34 1.79 11.00 11.66
C ALA A 34 1.58 9.78 12.59
N LEU A 35 2.67 9.10 12.99
CA LEU A 35 2.61 7.99 13.95
C LEU A 35 2.17 8.45 15.34
N ILE A 36 2.64 9.61 15.82
CA ILE A 36 2.17 10.16 17.10
C ILE A 36 0.67 10.46 17.03
N LEU A 37 0.23 11.15 15.98
CA LEU A 37 -1.18 11.51 15.80
C LEU A 37 -2.07 10.26 15.70
N CYS A 38 -1.66 9.26 14.91
CA CYS A 38 -2.37 7.99 14.79
C CYS A 38 -2.45 7.25 16.13
N GLY A 39 -1.36 7.26 16.91
CA GLY A 39 -1.32 6.68 18.24
C GLY A 39 -2.28 7.38 19.20
N ILE A 40 -2.30 8.72 19.22
CA ILE A 40 -3.21 9.52 20.04
C ILE A 40 -4.66 9.20 19.67
N ILE A 41 -5.00 9.22 18.38
CA ILE A 41 -6.36 8.93 17.91
C ILE A 41 -6.77 7.53 18.33
N THR A 42 -5.92 6.52 18.12
CA THR A 42 -6.19 5.12 18.49
C THR A 42 -6.41 4.95 19.99
N THR A 43 -5.63 5.68 20.81
CA THR A 43 -5.79 5.66 22.26
C THR A 43 -7.13 6.26 22.68
N ILE A 44 -7.55 7.36 22.04
CA ILE A 44 -8.82 8.03 22.34
C ILE A 44 -10.01 7.17 21.91
N THR A 45 -9.99 6.55 20.74
CA THR A 45 -11.14 5.77 20.22
C THR A 45 -11.22 4.36 20.78
N THR A 46 -10.10 3.67 20.98
CA THR A 46 -10.09 2.26 21.37
C THR A 46 -9.70 2.06 22.85
N GLY A 47 -9.10 3.06 23.51
CA GLY A 47 -8.61 2.93 24.88
C GLY A 47 -7.39 1.99 25.04
N ILE A 48 -6.84 1.49 23.93
CA ILE A 48 -5.70 0.57 23.92
C ILE A 48 -4.41 1.39 23.85
N ASN A 49 -3.38 0.93 24.56
CA ASN A 49 -2.05 1.53 24.50
C ASN A 49 -1.53 1.52 23.05
N PRO A 50 -1.14 2.68 22.48
CA PRO A 50 -0.76 2.78 21.07
C PRO A 50 0.51 1.98 20.77
N LEU A 51 1.39 1.85 21.76
CA LEU A 51 2.59 1.02 21.65
C LEU A 51 2.25 -0.47 21.48
N GLN A 52 1.20 -0.97 22.14
CA GLN A 52 0.75 -2.36 21.96
C GLN A 52 0.14 -2.60 20.58
N VAL A 53 -0.55 -1.60 20.03
CA VAL A 53 -1.09 -1.65 18.67
C VAL A 53 0.05 -1.74 17.66
N TYR A 54 1.08 -0.88 17.79
CA TYR A 54 2.26 -0.95 16.92
C TYR A 54 3.03 -2.26 17.07
N GLN A 55 3.18 -2.77 18.30
CA GLN A 55 3.79 -4.07 18.54
C GLN A 55 2.98 -5.20 17.89
N SER A 56 1.66 -5.13 17.95
CA SER A 56 0.76 -6.11 17.33
C SER A 56 0.84 -6.09 15.80
N ILE A 57 1.03 -4.93 15.18
CA ILE A 57 1.28 -4.81 13.73
C ILE A 57 2.61 -5.50 13.36
N VAL A 58 3.68 -5.24 14.10
CA VAL A 58 4.99 -5.86 13.86
C VAL A 58 4.94 -7.37 14.08
N LEU A 59 4.31 -7.84 15.15
CA LEU A 59 4.11 -9.27 15.41
C LEU A 59 3.12 -9.92 14.41
N GLY A 60 2.19 -9.15 13.87
CA GLY A 60 1.30 -9.57 12.79
C GLY A 60 2.05 -9.83 11.49
N ALA A 61 3.03 -9.00 11.17
CA ALA A 61 3.85 -9.13 9.96
C ALA A 61 5.01 -10.15 10.13
N PHE A 62 5.72 -10.10 11.27
CA PHE A 62 6.99 -10.83 11.47
C PHE A 62 6.96 -11.85 12.61
N GLY A 63 5.85 -12.00 13.33
CA GLY A 63 5.80 -12.82 14.55
C GLY A 63 5.97 -14.34 14.33
N SER A 64 5.91 -14.82 13.09
CA SER A 64 6.24 -16.22 12.78
C SER A 64 6.79 -16.35 11.35
N VAL A 65 7.53 -17.42 11.08
CA VAL A 65 8.05 -17.72 9.72
C VAL A 65 6.94 -17.71 8.68
N ARG A 66 5.76 -18.26 9.01
CA ARG A 66 4.58 -18.25 8.14
C ARG A 66 4.05 -16.83 7.90
N LYS A 67 3.92 -16.01 8.94
CA LYS A 67 3.43 -14.63 8.82
C LYS A 67 4.39 -13.76 7.99
N THR A 68 5.69 -13.95 8.21
CA THR A 68 6.73 -13.28 7.41
C THR A 68 6.63 -13.69 5.94
N TRP A 69 6.47 -14.99 5.65
CA TRP A 69 6.29 -15.47 4.28
C TRP A 69 5.05 -14.88 3.60
N VAL A 70 3.91 -14.87 4.30
CA VAL A 70 2.68 -14.23 3.81
C VAL A 70 2.88 -12.73 3.56
N THR A 71 3.62 -12.05 4.42
CA THR A 71 3.95 -10.63 4.24
C THR A 71 4.76 -10.41 2.96
N PHE A 72 5.81 -11.21 2.71
CA PHE A 72 6.59 -11.13 1.48
C PHE A 72 5.76 -11.49 0.24
N GLN A 73 4.90 -12.50 0.34
CA GLN A 73 3.99 -12.86 -0.75
C GLN A 73 3.05 -11.69 -1.09
N ASN A 74 2.47 -11.04 -0.09
CA ASN A 74 1.61 -9.87 -0.29
C ASN A 74 2.38 -8.69 -0.90
N ILE A 75 3.62 -8.44 -0.46
CA ILE A 75 4.49 -7.41 -1.04
C ILE A 75 4.74 -7.70 -2.53
N ALA A 76 5.08 -8.96 -2.88
CA ALA A 76 5.32 -9.35 -4.27
C ALA A 76 4.07 -9.13 -5.15
N ILE A 77 2.90 -9.53 -4.66
CA ILE A 77 1.62 -9.34 -5.36
C ILE A 77 1.34 -7.84 -5.56
N LEU A 78 1.44 -7.02 -4.52
CA LEU A 78 1.21 -5.58 -4.60
C LEU A 78 2.21 -4.88 -5.53
N LEU A 79 3.46 -5.35 -5.59
CA LEU A 79 4.48 -4.80 -6.48
C LEU A 79 4.19 -5.14 -7.95
N LEU A 80 3.71 -6.35 -8.25
CA LEU A 80 3.25 -6.73 -9.58
C LEU A 80 2.04 -5.90 -10.02
N ILE A 81 1.07 -5.68 -9.11
CA ILE A 81 -0.10 -4.83 -9.37
C ILE A 81 0.34 -3.38 -9.64
N ALA A 82 1.24 -2.84 -8.81
CA ALA A 82 1.78 -1.49 -9.01
C ALA A 82 2.50 -1.36 -10.37
N LEU A 83 3.27 -2.38 -10.77
CA LEU A 83 3.92 -2.41 -12.07
C LEU A 83 2.90 -2.42 -13.22
N ALA A 84 1.83 -3.22 -13.11
CA ALA A 84 0.75 -3.28 -14.10
C ALA A 84 -0.05 -1.96 -14.20
N LEU A 85 -0.22 -1.23 -13.09
CA LEU A 85 -0.92 0.05 -13.03
C LEU A 85 -0.05 1.25 -13.46
N THR A 86 1.27 1.11 -13.45
CA THR A 86 2.22 2.21 -13.77
C THR A 86 1.94 2.86 -15.13
N PRO A 87 1.69 2.12 -16.23
CA PRO A 87 1.30 2.70 -17.51
C PRO A 87 0.00 3.51 -17.44
N ALA A 88 -1.01 3.04 -16.71
CA ALA A 88 -2.30 3.72 -16.56
C ALA A 88 -2.15 5.06 -15.84
N PHE A 89 -1.38 5.08 -14.75
CA PHE A 89 -1.07 6.33 -14.03
C PHE A 89 -0.24 7.31 -14.86
N LYS A 90 0.65 6.81 -15.72
CA LYS A 90 1.41 7.66 -16.66
C LYS A 90 0.49 8.36 -17.68
N MET A 91 -0.62 7.73 -18.05
CA MET A 91 -1.66 8.33 -18.90
C MET A 91 -2.61 9.26 -18.13
N LYS A 92 -2.36 9.50 -16.83
CA LYS A 92 -3.26 10.22 -15.90
C LYS A 92 -4.66 9.62 -15.81
N PHE A 93 -4.81 8.35 -16.17
CA PHE A 93 -6.07 7.63 -16.04
C PHE A 93 -6.17 7.11 -14.59
N TRP A 94 -7.14 7.62 -13.85
CA TRP A 94 -7.36 7.20 -12.47
C TRP A 94 -8.14 5.88 -12.46
N ASN A 95 -7.45 4.78 -12.18
CA ASN A 95 -8.09 3.47 -12.06
C ASN A 95 -8.65 3.29 -10.63
N ILE A 96 -9.99 3.21 -10.50
CA ILE A 96 -10.68 2.83 -9.24
C ILE A 96 -10.99 1.33 -9.18
N GLY A 97 -10.97 0.62 -10.31
CA GLY A 97 -11.36 -0.78 -10.44
C GLY A 97 -10.27 -1.80 -10.16
N GLY A 98 -9.00 -1.38 -9.97
CA GLY A 98 -7.87 -2.30 -9.80
C GLY A 98 -8.02 -3.28 -8.63
N GLU A 99 -8.58 -2.84 -7.50
CA GLU A 99 -8.86 -3.73 -6.36
C GLU A 99 -9.91 -4.79 -6.72
N GLY A 100 -10.94 -4.40 -7.50
CA GLY A 100 -11.96 -5.30 -8.01
C GLY A 100 -11.39 -6.36 -8.96
N GLN A 101 -10.48 -5.97 -9.85
CA GLN A 101 -9.82 -6.89 -10.78
C GLN A 101 -8.99 -7.96 -10.06
N VAL A 102 -8.29 -7.57 -8.99
CA VAL A 102 -7.54 -8.50 -8.15
C VAL A 102 -8.48 -9.45 -7.41
N LEU A 103 -9.58 -8.94 -6.85
CA LEU A 103 -10.57 -9.75 -6.13
C LEU A 103 -11.31 -10.73 -7.05
N ILE A 104 -11.81 -10.28 -8.20
CA ILE A 104 -12.56 -11.12 -9.14
C ILE A 104 -11.64 -12.16 -9.81
N GLY A 105 -10.39 -11.80 -10.12
CA GLY A 105 -9.38 -12.72 -10.63
C GLY A 105 -9.03 -13.79 -9.60
N GLY A 106 -8.82 -13.41 -8.34
CA GLY A 106 -8.59 -14.36 -7.23
C GLY A 106 -9.79 -15.28 -6.98
N LEU A 107 -11.01 -14.75 -7.06
CA LEU A 107 -12.25 -15.54 -6.95
C LEU A 107 -12.35 -16.56 -8.09
N ALA A 108 -12.07 -16.16 -9.33
CA ALA A 108 -12.09 -17.04 -10.49
C ALA A 108 -11.03 -18.16 -10.38
N ALA A 109 -9.83 -17.84 -9.91
CA ALA A 109 -8.79 -18.84 -9.61
C ALA A 109 -9.28 -19.87 -8.58
N ALA A 110 -9.85 -19.39 -7.46
CA ALA A 110 -10.36 -20.25 -6.41
C ALA A 110 -11.53 -21.13 -6.88
N ALA A 111 -12.45 -20.57 -7.67
CA ALA A 111 -13.56 -21.30 -8.27
C ALA A 111 -13.06 -22.41 -9.22
N CYS A 112 -12.07 -22.11 -10.08
CA CYS A 112 -11.43 -23.12 -10.93
C CYS A 112 -10.77 -24.24 -10.10
N MET A 113 -10.05 -23.88 -9.04
CA MET A 113 -9.41 -24.87 -8.16
C MET A 113 -10.44 -25.81 -7.52
N ILE A 114 -11.55 -25.27 -7.01
CA ILE A 114 -12.60 -26.05 -6.34
C ILE A 114 -13.38 -26.91 -7.33
N CYS A 115 -13.72 -26.39 -8.51
CA CYS A 115 -14.58 -27.10 -9.46
C CYS A 115 -13.83 -28.14 -10.33
N LEU A 116 -12.55 -27.90 -10.61
CA LEU A 116 -11.72 -28.73 -11.50
C LEU A 116 -10.63 -29.52 -10.77
N GLY A 117 -10.36 -29.23 -9.49
CA GLY A 117 -9.27 -29.83 -8.71
C GLY A 117 -9.27 -31.35 -8.68
N ASP A 118 -10.45 -31.97 -8.57
CA ASP A 118 -10.58 -33.43 -8.48
C ASP A 118 -10.76 -34.12 -9.85
N LYS A 119 -10.87 -33.35 -10.94
CA LYS A 119 -11.25 -33.86 -12.27
C LYS A 119 -10.11 -33.85 -13.28
N LEU A 120 -9.08 -33.04 -13.04
CA LEU A 120 -7.99 -32.80 -13.99
C LEU A 120 -6.64 -32.89 -13.27
N PRO A 121 -5.56 -33.25 -14.00
CA PRO A 121 -4.22 -33.21 -13.44
C PRO A 121 -3.85 -31.78 -13.02
N ASN A 122 -3.15 -31.64 -11.89
CA ASN A 122 -2.83 -30.35 -11.26
C ASN A 122 -2.24 -29.31 -12.22
N ALA A 123 -1.42 -29.73 -13.18
CA ALA A 123 -0.83 -28.82 -14.17
C ALA A 123 -1.89 -28.14 -15.06
N VAL A 124 -2.93 -28.88 -15.46
CA VAL A 124 -4.03 -28.36 -16.29
C VAL A 124 -4.92 -27.44 -15.48
N VAL A 125 -5.18 -27.78 -14.21
CA VAL A 125 -5.95 -26.94 -13.29
C VAL A 125 -5.26 -25.59 -13.11
N ILE A 126 -3.94 -25.56 -12.92
CA ILE A 126 -3.17 -24.30 -12.80
C ILE A 126 -3.30 -23.46 -14.07
N LEU A 127 -3.23 -24.07 -15.26
CA LEU A 127 -3.40 -23.35 -16.52
C LEU A 127 -4.81 -22.76 -16.64
N CYS A 128 -5.84 -23.54 -16.30
CA CYS A 128 -7.23 -23.06 -16.27
C CYS A 128 -7.42 -21.91 -15.29
N MET A 129 -6.80 -21.96 -14.11
CA MET A 129 -6.83 -20.88 -13.12
C MET A 129 -6.25 -19.58 -13.71
N ILE A 130 -5.11 -19.64 -14.40
CA ILE A 130 -4.48 -18.46 -15.02
C ILE A 130 -5.42 -17.84 -16.05
N VAL A 131 -5.97 -18.65 -16.97
CA VAL A 131 -6.84 -18.18 -18.04
C VAL A 131 -8.15 -17.59 -17.47
N ALA A 132 -8.77 -18.27 -16.51
CA ALA A 132 -9.99 -17.79 -15.88
C ALA A 132 -9.77 -16.49 -15.09
N SER A 133 -8.64 -16.38 -14.40
CA SER A 133 -8.28 -15.16 -13.64
C SER A 133 -8.05 -13.96 -14.56
N LEU A 134 -7.39 -14.18 -15.71
CA LEU A 134 -7.19 -13.15 -16.72
C LEU A 134 -8.52 -12.70 -17.33
N ALA A 135 -9.39 -13.64 -17.70
CA ALA A 135 -10.69 -13.34 -18.26
C ALA A 135 -11.59 -12.58 -17.27
N ALA A 136 -11.60 -13.00 -16.01
CA ALA A 136 -12.38 -12.35 -14.97
C ALA A 136 -11.83 -10.96 -14.61
N GLY A 137 -10.51 -10.80 -14.48
CA GLY A 137 -9.89 -9.52 -14.15
C GLY A 137 -9.86 -8.51 -15.31
N ALA A 138 -10.18 -8.93 -16.53
CA ALA A 138 -10.32 -8.04 -17.68
C ALA A 138 -11.67 -7.30 -17.73
N ILE A 139 -12.66 -7.77 -16.96
CA ILE A 139 -14.00 -7.19 -16.82
C ILE A 139 -14.00 -6.18 -15.66
#